data_AF-A0A512AME1-F1
#
_entry.id   AF-A0A512AME1-F1
#
_cell.length_a   1.000
_cell.length_b   1.000
_cell.length_c   1.000
_cell.angle_alpha   90.00
_cell.angle_beta   90.00
_cell.angle_gamma   90.00
#
_symmetry.space_group_name_H-M   'P 1'
#
loop_
_entity.id
_entity.type
_entity.pdbx_description
1 polymer ?
#
loop_
_entity_poly.entity_id
_entity_poly.type
_entity_poly.pdbx_seq_one_letter_code
_entity_poly.pdbx_strand_id
1 'polypeptide(L)'
;MTTPENHDRAPAERITRPEAARTAPQRKPSTGVPPEPVAEPAAPAPDPGTHDKDVHTVNEAVASSVRSAYDVLSETIGQGRKAAEQFRVGAYNVRDVPDDVRHMAANLLGLARQLSSATFDICEALLRQADGMMTPPPPGSTHVPAFHAPKVEPAPHHAAPKPAPHHAAALDELHLHVQFNGKHTARAHTKSVARPQVPTGADQIACDSLVAHGGGAAPITSIAFELHPTGHGLAVMVIVPHDQPKGIYVGPVYCSTQPLPLGQLVIEIE
;
A
#
# COMPACT_ATOMS: atom_id res chain seq x y z
N MET A 1 64.22 20.09 -22.16
CA MET A 1 62.83 19.75 -21.76
C MET A 1 62.92 18.88 -20.54
N THR A 2 62.73 19.47 -19.37
CA THR A 2 62.91 18.86 -18.04
C THR A 2 61.54 18.55 -17.44
N THR A 3 61.31 17.28 -17.15
CA THR A 3 60.13 16.76 -16.43
C THR A 3 60.30 17.05 -14.94
N PRO A 4 59.29 17.59 -14.21
CA PRO A 4 59.38 17.65 -12.77
C PRO A 4 58.86 16.34 -12.15
N GLU A 5 59.68 15.79 -11.25
CA GLU A 5 59.34 14.74 -10.30
C GLU A 5 58.19 15.20 -9.40
N ASN A 6 57.16 14.36 -9.25
CA ASN A 6 56.06 14.63 -8.32
C ASN A 6 56.26 13.77 -7.08
N HIS A 7 56.43 14.44 -5.95
CA HIS A 7 56.77 13.90 -4.65
C HIS A 7 55.75 12.89 -4.11
N ASP A 8 56.30 11.80 -3.58
CA ASP A 8 55.68 10.88 -2.63
C ASP A 8 54.95 11.64 -1.51
N ARG A 9 53.62 11.54 -1.51
CA ARG A 9 52.76 12.05 -0.44
C ARG A 9 52.42 10.89 0.48
N ALA A 10 53.01 10.88 1.67
CA ALA A 10 52.74 9.90 2.72
C ALA A 10 51.24 9.83 3.07
N PRO A 11 50.71 8.64 3.42
CA PRO A 11 49.30 8.49 3.76
C PRO A 11 48.97 9.19 5.08
N ALA A 12 47.94 10.02 5.07
CA ALA A 12 47.43 10.70 6.25
C ALA A 12 46.90 9.69 7.28
N GLU A 13 47.42 9.76 8.50
CA GLU A 13 46.93 9.03 9.67
C GLU A 13 45.43 9.29 9.89
N ARG A 14 44.65 8.21 9.81
CA ARG A 14 43.21 8.22 10.02
C ARG A 14 42.94 8.27 11.52
N ILE A 15 42.63 9.45 12.05
CA ILE A 15 42.21 9.64 13.45
C ILE A 15 40.88 8.91 13.68
N THR A 16 40.93 7.73 14.31
CA THR A 16 39.77 6.97 14.74
C THR A 16 39.18 7.59 16.01
N ARG A 17 37.92 8.03 15.90
CA ARG A 17 37.15 8.58 17.02
C ARG A 17 36.79 7.46 18.01
N PRO A 18 36.99 7.62 19.33
CA PRO A 18 36.62 6.60 20.31
C PRO A 18 35.10 6.38 20.33
N GLU A 19 34.70 5.11 20.43
CA GLU A 19 33.31 4.65 20.50
C GLU A 19 32.61 5.23 21.73
N ALA A 20 31.46 5.88 21.53
CA ALA A 20 30.60 6.33 22.61
C ALA A 20 29.91 5.11 23.24
N ALA A 21 30.21 4.84 24.51
CA ALA A 21 29.58 3.79 25.31
C ALA A 21 28.05 3.99 25.34
N ARG A 22 27.32 3.12 24.63
CA ARG A 22 25.86 3.07 24.68
C ARG A 22 25.41 2.39 25.95
N THR A 23 24.97 3.16 26.94
CA THR A 23 24.29 2.64 28.12
C THR A 23 22.85 2.27 27.74
N ALA A 24 22.56 0.97 27.70
CA ALA A 24 21.19 0.49 27.51
C ALA A 24 20.33 0.78 28.76
N PRO A 25 19.04 1.11 28.60
CA PRO A 25 18.16 1.35 29.74
C PRO A 25 17.89 0.04 30.50
N GLN A 26 18.21 0.03 31.80
CA GLN A 26 17.90 -1.06 32.71
C GLN A 26 16.38 -1.17 32.91
N ARG A 27 15.74 -2.13 32.25
CA ARG A 27 14.39 -2.58 32.60
C ARG A 27 14.49 -3.58 33.76
N LYS A 28 14.21 -3.12 34.97
CA LYS A 28 13.95 -4.01 36.12
C LYS A 28 12.63 -4.78 35.87
N PRO A 29 12.59 -6.11 36.02
CA PRO A 29 11.34 -6.84 36.04
C PRO A 29 10.61 -6.55 37.35
N SER A 30 9.42 -5.96 37.28
CA SER A 30 8.54 -5.84 38.45
C SER A 30 7.87 -7.18 38.70
N THR A 31 8.36 -7.89 39.71
CA THR A 31 7.70 -9.06 40.29
C THR A 31 6.46 -8.59 41.07
N GLY A 32 5.33 -8.47 40.37
CA GLY A 32 4.01 -8.21 40.96
C GLY A 32 3.26 -9.51 41.15
N VAL A 33 3.13 -9.93 42.40
CA VAL A 33 2.31 -11.06 42.86
C VAL A 33 0.83 -10.81 42.49
N PRO A 34 0.10 -11.79 41.91
CA PRO A 34 -1.33 -11.65 41.72
C PRO A 34 -2.07 -11.80 43.06
N PRO A 35 -2.98 -10.87 43.44
CA PRO A 35 -3.85 -11.09 44.59
C PRO A 35 -4.92 -12.14 44.26
N GLU A 36 -5.07 -13.07 45.19
CA GLU A 36 -6.12 -14.08 45.29
C GLU A 36 -7.52 -13.42 45.30
N PRO A 37 -8.49 -13.89 44.50
CA PRO A 37 -9.85 -13.35 44.54
C PRO A 37 -10.61 -13.91 45.76
N VAL A 38 -10.92 -13.02 46.70
CA VAL A 38 -11.85 -13.27 47.81
C VAL A 38 -13.26 -13.35 47.24
N ALA A 39 -13.94 -14.47 47.50
CA ALA A 39 -15.35 -14.67 47.16
C ALA A 39 -16.26 -13.96 48.16
N GLU A 40 -17.13 -13.07 47.68
CA GLU A 40 -18.27 -12.50 48.39
C GLU A 40 -19.52 -12.47 47.47
N PRO A 41 -20.74 -12.41 48.02
CA PRO A 41 -21.89 -13.16 47.54
C PRO A 41 -22.71 -12.44 46.47
N ALA A 42 -23.43 -13.25 45.70
CA ALA A 42 -24.28 -12.89 44.58
C ALA A 42 -25.32 -11.80 44.90
N ALA A 43 -25.23 -10.70 44.16
CA ALA A 43 -26.32 -9.74 43.91
C ALA A 43 -26.90 -9.98 42.49
N PRO A 44 -28.21 -9.75 42.29
CA PRO A 44 -28.93 -10.21 41.10
C PRO A 44 -28.50 -9.51 39.81
N ALA A 45 -28.42 -10.31 38.75
CA ALA A 45 -27.97 -9.94 37.42
C ALA A 45 -28.80 -8.80 36.79
N PRO A 46 -28.16 -7.75 36.26
CA PRO A 46 -28.77 -6.90 35.23
C PRO A 46 -28.71 -7.62 33.87
N ASP A 47 -29.81 -7.49 33.11
CA ASP A 47 -30.03 -8.11 31.80
C ASP A 47 -28.83 -7.96 30.83
N PRO A 48 -28.28 -9.07 30.29
CA PRO A 48 -27.20 -9.03 29.31
C PRO A 48 -27.82 -8.88 27.92
N GLY A 49 -28.03 -7.64 27.50
CA GLY A 49 -28.59 -7.39 26.18
C GLY A 49 -28.28 -6.00 25.65
N THR A 50 -27.29 -5.93 24.77
CA THR A 50 -27.26 -5.03 23.60
C THR A 50 -26.52 -3.68 23.63
N HIS A 51 -25.66 -3.35 24.60
CA HIS A 51 -24.90 -2.07 24.54
C HIS A 51 -23.35 -2.13 24.63
N ASP A 52 -22.74 -3.28 24.92
CA ASP A 52 -21.28 -3.33 25.12
C ASP A 52 -20.46 -3.48 23.82
N LYS A 53 -21.10 -3.91 22.72
CA LYS A 53 -20.39 -4.18 21.46
C LYS A 53 -19.94 -2.89 20.74
N ASP A 54 -20.65 -1.79 20.91
CA ASP A 54 -20.37 -0.54 20.18
C ASP A 54 -19.25 0.30 20.82
N VAL A 55 -19.01 0.17 22.12
CA VAL A 55 -17.92 0.89 22.80
C VAL A 55 -16.56 0.21 22.53
N HIS A 56 -16.57 -1.11 22.36
CA HIS A 56 -15.37 -1.85 21.99
C HIS A 56 -14.95 -1.60 20.53
N THR A 57 -15.90 -1.41 19.60
CA THR A 57 -15.57 -1.14 18.19
C THR A 57 -14.98 0.25 17.98
N VAL A 58 -15.45 1.28 18.69
CA VAL A 58 -14.86 2.63 18.61
C VAL A 58 -13.44 2.63 19.20
N ASN A 59 -13.23 2.00 20.37
CA ASN A 59 -11.90 1.90 20.96
C ASN A 59 -10.93 1.09 20.09
N GLU A 60 -11.40 0.04 19.42
CA GLU A 60 -10.60 -0.73 18.47
C GLU A 60 -10.27 0.07 17.21
N ALA A 61 -11.21 0.84 16.67
CA ALA A 61 -10.97 1.74 15.53
C ALA A 61 -9.95 2.84 15.86
N VAL A 62 -10.03 3.44 17.05
CA VAL A 62 -9.03 4.42 17.52
C VAL A 62 -7.67 3.74 17.71
N ALA A 63 -7.62 2.58 18.35
CA ALA A 63 -6.36 1.85 18.55
C ALA A 63 -5.71 1.44 17.22
N SER A 64 -6.51 1.00 16.25
CA SER A 64 -6.06 0.68 14.89
C SER A 64 -5.51 1.93 14.17
N SER A 65 -6.22 3.06 14.29
CA SER A 65 -5.79 4.33 13.70
C SER A 65 -4.46 4.82 14.28
N VAL A 66 -4.28 4.69 15.61
CA VAL A 66 -3.03 5.07 16.28
C VAL A 66 -1.89 4.15 15.86
N ARG A 67 -2.10 2.83 15.77
CA ARG A 67 -1.08 1.90 15.26
C ARG A 67 -0.66 2.25 13.83
N SER A 68 -1.63 2.47 12.94
CA SER A 68 -1.36 2.87 11.56
C SER A 68 -0.55 4.17 11.50
N ALA A 69 -0.86 5.16 12.34
CA ALA A 69 -0.08 6.39 12.42
C ALA A 69 1.38 6.14 12.87
N TYR A 70 1.60 5.27 13.85
CA TYR A 70 2.95 4.90 14.28
C TYR A 70 3.72 4.10 13.23
N ASP A 71 3.04 3.22 12.49
CA ASP A 71 3.65 2.43 11.42
C ASP A 71 4.13 3.35 10.30
N VAL A 72 3.29 4.31 9.86
CA VAL A 72 3.66 5.33 8.88
C VAL A 72 4.86 6.16 9.35
N LEU A 73 4.87 6.58 10.62
CA LEU A 73 6.00 7.32 11.20
C LEU A 73 7.29 6.49 11.24
N SER A 74 7.18 5.21 11.60
CA SER A 74 8.32 4.30 11.65
C SER A 74 8.92 4.09 10.26
N GLU A 75 8.07 3.99 9.24
CA GLU A 75 8.48 3.87 7.85
C GLU A 75 9.16 5.15 7.36
N THR A 76 8.60 6.33 7.64
CA THR A 76 9.21 7.61 7.23
C THR A 76 10.60 7.80 7.87
N ILE A 77 10.77 7.42 9.14
CA ILE A 77 12.08 7.45 9.80
C ILE A 77 13.05 6.46 9.13
N GLY A 78 12.57 5.27 8.77
CA GLY A 78 13.36 4.26 8.06
C GLY A 78 13.83 4.73 6.69
N GLN A 79 12.93 5.32 5.90
CA GLN A 79 13.24 5.92 4.60
C GLN A 79 14.21 7.09 4.74
N GLY A 80 14.02 7.97 5.73
CA GLY A 80 14.92 9.09 6.02
C GLY A 80 16.34 8.64 6.35
N ARG A 81 16.50 7.55 7.12
CA ARG A 81 17.82 6.95 7.39
C ARG A 81 18.49 6.40 6.14
N LYS A 82 17.74 5.67 5.30
CA LYS A 82 18.26 5.14 4.03
C LYS A 82 18.71 6.27 3.09
N ALA A 83 17.90 7.33 2.98
CA ALA A 83 18.26 8.51 2.20
C ALA A 83 19.53 9.19 2.75
N ALA A 84 19.62 9.39 4.07
CA ALA A 84 20.81 9.97 4.70
C ALA A 84 22.07 9.12 4.51
N GLU A 85 21.93 7.79 4.52
CA GLU A 85 23.04 6.87 4.19
C GLU A 85 23.46 6.98 2.73
N GLN A 86 22.51 7.07 1.79
CA GLN A 86 22.80 7.29 0.37
C GLN A 86 23.53 8.63 0.14
N PHE A 87 23.12 9.70 0.82
CA PHE A 87 23.82 10.98 0.83
C PHE A 87 25.24 10.85 1.40
N ARG A 88 25.41 10.14 2.52
CA ARG A 88 26.72 9.94 3.16
C ARG A 88 27.69 9.15 2.30
N VAL A 89 27.20 8.15 1.56
CA VAL A 89 28.02 7.30 0.68
C VAL A 89 28.36 8.01 -0.63
N GLY A 90 27.76 9.18 -0.92
CA GLY A 90 28.02 9.94 -2.14
C GLY A 90 27.48 9.26 -3.40
N ALA A 91 26.59 8.27 -3.23
CA ALA A 91 25.94 7.56 -4.33
C ALA A 91 24.80 8.37 -4.97
N TYR A 92 24.49 9.55 -4.42
CA TYR A 92 23.48 10.43 -4.95
C TYR A 92 24.08 11.32 -6.05
N ASN A 93 23.74 11.03 -7.31
CA ASN A 93 24.14 11.82 -8.46
C ASN A 93 23.39 13.16 -8.43
N VAL A 94 24.11 14.25 -8.18
CA VAL A 94 23.55 15.61 -8.14
C VAL A 94 22.87 16.01 -9.47
N ARG A 95 23.20 15.32 -10.56
CA ARG A 95 22.58 15.51 -11.88
C ARG A 95 21.14 15.03 -11.97
N ASP A 96 20.74 14.09 -11.11
CA ASP A 96 19.41 13.47 -11.14
C ASP A 96 18.41 14.21 -10.22
N VAL A 97 18.92 15.07 -9.33
CA VAL A 97 18.12 15.91 -8.40
C VAL A 97 16.97 16.66 -9.10
N PRO A 98 17.15 17.32 -10.26
CA PRO A 98 16.08 18.09 -10.88
C PRO A 98 14.91 17.20 -11.35
N ASP A 99 15.20 15.99 -11.80
CA ASP A 99 14.16 15.06 -12.24
C ASP A 99 13.45 14.41 -11.05
N ASP A 100 14.17 14.09 -9.97
CA ASP A 100 13.54 13.65 -8.71
C ASP A 100 12.59 14.72 -8.15
N VAL A 101 13.02 15.99 -8.14
CA VAL A 101 12.18 17.12 -7.68
C VAL A 101 10.94 17.27 -8.56
N ARG A 102 11.05 17.09 -9.89
CA ARG A 102 9.90 17.12 -10.80
C ARG A 102 8.91 15.99 -10.51
N HIS A 103 9.39 14.77 -10.30
CA HIS A 103 8.54 13.62 -9.98
C HIS A 103 7.84 13.82 -8.62
N MET A 104 8.58 14.30 -7.62
CA MET A 104 8.03 14.61 -6.31
C MET A 104 6.96 15.73 -6.39
N ALA A 105 7.22 16.78 -7.16
CA ALA A 105 6.25 17.87 -7.38
C ALA A 105 4.99 17.38 -8.10
N ALA A 106 5.13 16.53 -9.14
CA ALA A 106 4.00 15.94 -9.85
C ALA A 106 3.13 15.06 -8.93
N ASN A 107 3.77 14.22 -8.10
CA ASN A 107 3.08 13.39 -7.13
C ASN A 107 2.34 14.22 -6.07
N LEU A 108 2.99 15.26 -5.53
CA LEU A 108 2.36 16.19 -4.58
C LEU A 108 1.14 16.89 -5.20
N LEU A 109 1.24 17.31 -6.47
CA LEU A 109 0.12 17.93 -7.17
C LEU A 109 -1.05 16.94 -7.36
N GLY A 110 -0.75 15.68 -7.67
CA GLY A 110 -1.74 14.60 -7.78
C GLY A 110 -2.48 14.35 -6.47
N LEU A 111 -1.73 14.24 -5.37
CA LEU A 111 -2.29 14.08 -4.01
C LEU A 111 -3.15 15.29 -3.62
N ALA A 112 -2.67 16.52 -3.88
CA ALA A 112 -3.44 17.73 -3.61
C ALA A 112 -4.78 17.74 -4.38
N ARG A 113 -4.79 17.25 -5.63
CA ARG A 113 -6.01 17.14 -6.44
C ARG A 113 -6.99 16.10 -5.88
N GLN A 114 -6.49 14.94 -5.48
CA GLN A 114 -7.30 13.90 -4.85
C GLN A 114 -7.92 14.38 -3.53
N LEU A 115 -7.12 15.04 -2.69
CA LEU A 115 -7.59 15.58 -1.41
C LEU A 115 -8.60 16.71 -1.60
N SER A 116 -8.41 17.54 -2.65
CA SER A 116 -9.40 18.56 -3.02
C SER A 116 -10.73 17.93 -3.44
N SER A 117 -10.71 16.86 -4.26
CA SER A 117 -11.92 16.14 -4.66
C SER A 117 -12.67 15.59 -3.45
N ALA A 118 -11.96 14.90 -2.55
CA ALA A 118 -12.56 14.37 -1.33
C ALA A 118 -13.14 15.48 -0.44
N THR A 119 -12.49 16.64 -0.38
CA THR A 119 -12.99 17.80 0.37
C THR A 119 -14.27 18.37 -0.28
N PHE A 120 -14.32 18.44 -1.62
CA PHE A 120 -15.54 18.86 -2.33
C PHE A 120 -16.70 17.89 -2.10
N ASP A 121 -16.45 16.58 -2.09
CA ASP A 121 -17.48 15.57 -1.81
C ASP A 121 -18.07 15.76 -0.40
N ILE A 122 -17.21 16.07 0.59
CA ILE A 122 -17.64 16.38 1.97
C ILE A 122 -18.46 17.68 1.98
N CYS A 123 -18.01 18.72 1.30
CA CYS A 123 -18.76 19.98 1.20
C CYS A 123 -20.13 19.78 0.54
N GLU A 124 -20.23 18.94 -0.51
CA GLU A 124 -21.49 18.62 -1.16
C GLU A 124 -22.43 17.85 -0.22
N ALA A 125 -21.90 16.89 0.54
CA ALA A 125 -22.67 16.16 1.55
C ALA A 125 -23.22 17.11 2.64
N LEU A 126 -22.40 18.06 3.11
CA LEU A 126 -22.82 19.06 4.09
C LEU A 126 -23.87 20.02 3.53
N LEU A 127 -23.74 20.45 2.27
CA LEU A 127 -24.73 21.32 1.61
C LEU A 127 -26.08 20.61 1.46
N ARG A 128 -26.08 19.34 1.02
CA ARG A 128 -27.32 18.54 0.95
C ARG A 128 -27.99 18.37 2.31
N GLN A 129 -27.20 18.24 3.38
CA GLN A 129 -27.73 18.18 4.74
C GLN A 129 -28.29 19.53 5.21
N ALA A 130 -27.67 20.65 4.80
CA ALA A 130 -28.14 22.00 5.10
C ALA A 130 -29.47 22.33 4.40
N ASP A 131 -29.65 21.92 3.14
CA ASP A 131 -30.91 22.08 2.40
C ASP A 131 -32.06 21.35 3.09
N GLY A 132 -31.79 20.18 3.67
CA GLY A 132 -32.78 19.44 4.48
C GLY A 132 -33.18 20.12 5.80
N MET A 133 -32.37 21.06 6.30
CA MET A 133 -32.63 21.82 7.53
C MET A 133 -33.32 23.17 7.27
N MET A 134 -33.35 23.65 6.03
CA MET A 134 -33.91 24.97 5.69
C MET A 134 -35.41 24.97 5.35
N THR A 135 -36.07 23.81 5.28
CA THR A 135 -37.52 23.75 5.24
C THR A 135 -38.09 24.00 6.64
N PRO A 136 -38.69 25.18 6.91
CA PRO A 136 -39.22 25.47 8.23
C PRO A 136 -40.34 24.47 8.54
N PRO A 137 -40.34 23.84 9.73
CA PRO A 137 -41.41 22.94 10.11
C PRO A 137 -42.75 23.72 10.13
N PRO A 138 -43.86 23.08 9.74
CA PRO A 138 -45.18 23.72 9.75
C PRO A 138 -45.48 24.32 11.13
N PRO A 139 -46.06 25.53 11.21
CA PRO A 139 -46.35 26.18 12.48
C PRO A 139 -47.34 25.32 13.29
N GLY A 140 -46.89 24.79 14.43
CA GLY A 140 -47.72 24.01 15.36
C GLY A 140 -47.15 22.67 15.82
N SER A 141 -46.04 22.17 15.25
CA SER A 141 -45.39 20.94 15.73
C SER A 141 -44.12 21.24 16.53
N THR A 142 -44.18 21.07 17.85
CA THR A 142 -43.02 21.10 18.76
C THR A 142 -42.24 19.77 18.75
N HIS A 143 -42.30 19.04 17.63
CA HIS A 143 -41.63 17.74 17.54
C HIS A 143 -40.22 17.95 17.00
N VAL A 144 -39.30 18.20 17.93
CA VAL A 144 -37.87 18.13 17.66
C VAL A 144 -37.54 16.63 17.54
N PRO A 145 -37.10 16.13 16.37
CA PRO A 145 -36.70 14.74 16.24
C PRO A 145 -35.53 14.47 17.19
N ALA A 146 -35.58 13.36 17.93
CA ALA A 146 -34.44 12.93 18.73
C ALA A 146 -33.21 12.79 17.81
N PHE A 147 -32.03 13.22 18.28
CA PHE A 147 -30.78 13.02 17.57
C PHE A 147 -30.71 11.58 17.06
N HIS A 148 -30.74 11.42 15.75
CA HIS A 148 -30.66 10.09 15.15
C HIS A 148 -29.27 9.53 15.48
N ALA A 149 -29.23 8.53 16.36
CA ALA A 149 -28.15 7.55 16.32
C ALA A 149 -28.05 7.06 14.86
N PRO A 150 -26.85 6.84 14.32
CA PRO A 150 -26.67 6.43 12.92
C PRO A 150 -27.50 5.17 12.67
N LYS A 151 -28.68 5.39 12.10
CA LYS A 151 -29.58 4.33 11.71
C LYS A 151 -28.92 3.76 10.48
N VAL A 152 -28.30 2.59 10.64
CA VAL A 152 -27.98 1.72 9.51
C VAL A 152 -29.32 1.28 8.94
N GLU A 153 -29.94 2.17 8.17
CA GLU A 153 -31.17 1.90 7.46
C GLU A 153 -30.79 1.07 6.23
N PRO A 154 -31.39 -0.11 6.02
CA PRO A 154 -31.20 -0.84 4.79
C PRO A 154 -31.68 0.06 3.65
N ALA A 155 -30.80 0.29 2.68
CA ALA A 155 -31.05 1.22 1.59
C ALA A 155 -32.44 0.98 0.95
N PRO A 156 -33.22 2.03 0.68
CA PRO A 156 -34.53 1.92 0.05
C PRO A 156 -34.41 1.22 -1.30
N HIS A 157 -35.28 0.26 -1.56
CA HIS A 157 -35.52 -0.32 -2.87
C HIS A 157 -36.15 0.72 -3.80
N HIS A 158 -35.39 1.73 -4.21
CA HIS A 158 -35.71 2.50 -5.40
C HIS A 158 -35.53 1.58 -6.60
N ALA A 159 -36.58 1.49 -7.43
CA ALA A 159 -36.48 0.93 -8.77
C ALA A 159 -35.24 1.53 -9.42
N ALA A 160 -34.28 0.67 -9.74
CA ALA A 160 -32.95 1.07 -10.13
C ALA A 160 -33.05 2.10 -11.26
N PRO A 161 -32.43 3.30 -11.13
CA PRO A 161 -32.21 4.14 -12.29
C PRO A 161 -31.50 3.26 -13.31
N LYS A 162 -32.09 3.13 -14.50
CA LYS A 162 -31.47 2.40 -15.61
C LYS A 162 -30.06 2.95 -15.71
N PRO A 163 -29.02 2.13 -15.47
CA PRO A 163 -27.67 2.65 -15.34
C PRO A 163 -27.35 3.36 -16.65
N ALA A 164 -27.11 4.67 -16.56
CA ALA A 164 -26.25 5.28 -17.55
C ALA A 164 -24.99 4.40 -17.61
N PRO A 165 -24.47 4.06 -18.81
CA PRO A 165 -23.24 3.28 -18.94
C PRO A 165 -22.07 4.09 -18.40
N HIS A 166 -21.98 4.20 -17.08
CA HIS A 166 -20.81 4.60 -16.37
C HIS A 166 -19.80 3.48 -16.60
N HIS A 167 -18.65 3.83 -17.15
CA HIS A 167 -17.46 3.02 -17.33
C HIS A 167 -16.85 2.56 -15.97
N ALA A 168 -17.66 2.05 -15.04
CA ALA A 168 -17.27 1.58 -13.71
C ALA A 168 -16.64 0.18 -13.72
N ALA A 169 -16.52 -0.46 -14.88
CA ALA A 169 -15.92 -1.79 -15.03
C ALA A 169 -14.39 -1.79 -15.18
N ALA A 170 -13.74 -0.62 -15.17
CA ALA A 170 -12.29 -0.51 -15.44
C ALA A 170 -11.39 -0.49 -14.18
N LEU A 171 -11.95 -0.54 -12.97
CA LEU A 171 -11.17 -0.47 -11.71
C LEU A 171 -10.86 -1.85 -11.09
N ASP A 172 -11.43 -2.92 -11.63
CA ASP A 172 -11.22 -4.29 -11.12
C ASP A 172 -9.98 -4.98 -11.71
N GLU A 173 -9.16 -4.21 -12.42
CA GLU A 173 -7.91 -4.66 -13.00
C GLU A 173 -6.70 -4.15 -12.20
N LEU A 174 -5.72 -5.03 -12.07
CA LEU A 174 -4.40 -4.77 -11.52
C LEU A 174 -3.43 -4.61 -12.69
N HIS A 175 -2.95 -3.38 -12.90
CA HIS A 175 -1.98 -3.10 -13.95
C HIS A 175 -0.65 -3.81 -13.69
N LEU A 176 -0.06 -4.34 -14.75
CA LEU A 176 1.25 -4.99 -14.73
C LEU A 176 2.27 -4.14 -15.51
N HIS A 177 3.37 -3.82 -14.85
CA HIS A 177 4.54 -3.22 -15.48
C HIS A 177 5.63 -4.29 -15.61
N VAL A 178 5.69 -4.95 -16.77
CA VAL A 178 6.63 -6.05 -17.01
C VAL A 178 7.99 -5.50 -17.44
N GLN A 179 9.03 -5.92 -16.73
CA GLN A 179 10.43 -5.64 -17.02
C GLN A 179 11.15 -6.93 -17.34
N PHE A 180 12.07 -6.87 -18.31
CA PHE A 180 12.83 -8.03 -18.75
C PHE A 180 14.30 -7.85 -18.36
N ASN A 181 14.88 -8.91 -17.78
CA ASN A 181 16.31 -9.01 -17.54
C ASN A 181 16.87 -10.16 -18.39
N GLY A 182 17.74 -9.85 -19.34
CA GLY A 182 18.29 -10.82 -20.28
C GLY A 182 18.98 -10.13 -21.46
N LYS A 183 19.52 -10.93 -22.38
CA LYS A 183 20.15 -10.43 -23.62
C LYS A 183 19.14 -10.25 -24.76
N HIS A 184 18.02 -10.95 -24.70
CA HIS A 184 17.02 -10.96 -25.75
C HIS A 184 16.14 -9.72 -25.66
N THR A 185 15.70 -9.25 -26.82
CA THR A 185 14.58 -8.31 -26.94
C THR A 185 13.31 -9.08 -26.62
N ALA A 186 12.58 -8.63 -25.60
CA ALA A 186 11.33 -9.25 -25.19
C ALA A 186 10.25 -8.19 -25.01
N ARG A 187 9.01 -8.60 -25.29
CA ARG A 187 7.83 -7.74 -25.24
C ARG A 187 6.74 -8.40 -24.42
N ALA A 188 6.11 -7.64 -23.53
CA ALA A 188 4.92 -8.09 -22.80
C ALA A 188 3.65 -7.72 -23.57
N HIS A 189 2.74 -8.68 -23.70
CA HIS A 189 1.41 -8.48 -24.28
C HIS A 189 0.36 -8.26 -23.18
N THR A 190 0.56 -8.84 -21.99
CA THR A 190 -0.32 -8.61 -20.84
C THR A 190 -0.04 -7.27 -20.18
N LYS A 191 -1.07 -6.43 -20.06
CA LYS A 191 -1.00 -5.10 -19.40
C LYS A 191 -1.70 -5.06 -18.05
N SER A 192 -2.60 -6.00 -17.79
CA SER A 192 -3.39 -6.08 -16.58
C SER A 192 -3.84 -7.51 -16.33
N VAL A 193 -4.15 -7.80 -15.07
CA VAL A 193 -4.82 -9.02 -14.61
C VAL A 193 -6.00 -8.62 -13.71
N ALA A 194 -6.91 -9.54 -13.42
CA ALA A 194 -7.96 -9.28 -12.44
C ALA A 194 -7.36 -8.93 -11.08
N ARG A 195 -8.01 -8.04 -10.34
CA ARG A 195 -7.64 -7.72 -8.96
C ARG A 195 -8.05 -8.88 -8.04
N PRO A 196 -7.21 -9.31 -7.09
CA PRO A 196 -7.61 -10.29 -6.09
C PRO A 196 -8.83 -9.80 -5.29
N GLN A 197 -9.75 -10.71 -4.95
CA GLN A 197 -10.96 -10.34 -4.17
C GLN A 197 -10.64 -9.96 -2.73
N VAL A 198 -9.53 -10.47 -2.20
CA VAL A 198 -9.01 -10.17 -0.87
C VAL A 198 -7.79 -9.26 -1.03
N PRO A 199 -7.56 -8.25 -0.17
CA PRO A 199 -6.32 -7.50 -0.16
C PRO A 199 -5.10 -8.42 -0.03
N THR A 200 -4.26 -8.43 -1.06
CA THR A 200 -3.16 -9.39 -1.24
C THR A 200 -1.86 -8.63 -1.50
N GLY A 201 -0.78 -9.03 -0.83
CA GLY A 201 0.57 -8.49 -1.06
C GLY A 201 1.19 -9.00 -2.37
N ALA A 202 2.22 -8.31 -2.90
CA ALA A 202 2.90 -8.77 -4.12
C ALA A 202 3.59 -10.14 -3.95
N ASP A 203 4.02 -10.46 -2.73
CA ASP A 203 4.63 -11.75 -2.34
C ASP A 203 3.65 -12.94 -2.42
N GLN A 204 2.35 -12.65 -2.44
CA GLN A 204 1.29 -13.64 -2.54
C GLN A 204 0.77 -13.81 -3.98
N ILE A 205 1.30 -13.02 -4.92
CA ILE A 205 0.99 -13.11 -6.34
C ILE A 205 2.15 -13.80 -7.03
N ALA A 206 1.83 -14.84 -7.78
CA ALA A 206 2.81 -15.63 -8.48
C ALA A 206 2.32 -16.00 -9.87
N CYS A 207 3.29 -16.31 -10.72
CA CYS A 207 3.04 -16.86 -12.04
C CYS A 207 3.82 -18.16 -12.10
N ASP A 208 3.17 -19.21 -12.58
CA ASP A 208 3.88 -20.44 -12.88
C ASP A 208 4.87 -20.18 -14.03
N SER A 209 5.69 -21.19 -14.30
CA SER A 209 6.49 -21.30 -15.50
C SER A 209 5.78 -20.78 -16.76
N LEU A 210 6.38 -19.83 -17.48
CA LEU A 210 5.89 -19.41 -18.79
C LEU A 210 6.28 -20.48 -19.82
N VAL A 211 5.28 -21.13 -20.41
CA VAL A 211 5.47 -22.23 -21.36
C VAL A 211 5.37 -21.68 -22.79
N ALA A 212 6.23 -22.18 -23.68
CA ALA A 212 6.21 -21.79 -25.08
C ALA A 212 4.88 -22.17 -25.76
N HIS A 213 4.27 -21.20 -26.42
CA HIS A 213 3.07 -21.38 -27.22
C HIS A 213 3.47 -21.93 -28.59
N GLY A 214 3.21 -23.22 -28.83
CA GLY A 214 3.48 -23.88 -30.11
C GLY A 214 4.91 -24.41 -30.30
N GLY A 215 5.71 -24.52 -29.23
CA GLY A 215 7.09 -25.02 -29.30
C GLY A 215 7.49 -25.91 -28.12
N GLY A 216 8.59 -26.64 -28.27
CA GLY A 216 9.19 -27.50 -27.23
C GLY A 216 10.28 -26.82 -26.41
N ALA A 217 10.30 -25.48 -26.36
CA ALA A 217 11.30 -24.73 -25.62
C ALA A 217 11.15 -24.95 -24.11
N ALA A 218 12.27 -24.87 -23.38
CA ALA A 218 12.25 -24.91 -21.93
C ALA A 218 11.39 -23.76 -21.37
N PRO A 219 10.64 -23.99 -20.28
CA PRO A 219 9.84 -22.94 -19.67
C PRO A 219 10.70 -21.86 -18.99
N ILE A 220 10.19 -20.64 -18.93
CA ILE A 220 10.81 -19.53 -18.19
C ILE A 220 10.22 -19.53 -16.78
N THR A 221 11.04 -19.85 -15.78
CA THR A 221 10.61 -20.04 -14.39
C THR A 221 10.96 -18.88 -13.46
N SER A 222 11.86 -17.99 -13.88
CA SER A 222 12.37 -16.89 -13.06
C SER A 222 11.52 -15.64 -13.23
N ILE A 223 10.43 -15.58 -12.45
CA ILE A 223 9.43 -14.50 -12.48
C ILE A 223 9.25 -14.00 -11.05
N ALA A 224 9.39 -12.70 -10.82
CA ALA A 224 9.18 -12.07 -9.52
C ALA A 224 8.16 -10.94 -9.63
N PHE A 225 7.29 -10.83 -8.63
CA PHE A 225 6.29 -9.79 -8.51
C PHE A 225 6.67 -8.84 -7.37
N GLU A 226 6.63 -7.54 -7.63
CA GLU A 226 6.91 -6.48 -6.67
C GLU A 226 5.82 -5.41 -6.73
N LEU A 227 5.63 -4.69 -5.63
CA LEU A 227 4.76 -3.51 -5.62
C LEU A 227 5.41 -2.41 -6.46
N HIS A 228 4.66 -1.86 -7.42
CA HIS A 228 5.18 -0.75 -8.21
C HIS A 228 5.33 0.49 -7.30
N PRO A 229 6.49 1.18 -7.29
CA PRO A 229 6.77 2.26 -6.33
C PRO A 229 5.83 3.47 -6.48
N THR A 230 5.18 3.62 -7.63
CA THR A 230 4.17 4.67 -7.87
C THR A 230 2.77 4.29 -7.39
N GLY A 231 2.58 3.11 -6.79
CA GLY A 231 1.31 2.68 -6.18
C GLY A 231 0.24 2.19 -7.17
N HIS A 232 0.48 2.28 -8.47
CA HIS A 232 -0.47 1.86 -9.51
C HIS A 232 -0.04 0.52 -10.14
N GLY A 233 -0.27 -0.59 -9.43
CA GLY A 233 -0.12 -1.94 -9.97
C GLY A 233 1.09 -2.73 -9.44
N LEU A 234 1.46 -3.77 -10.18
CA LEU A 234 2.60 -4.64 -9.88
C LEU A 234 3.72 -4.43 -10.91
N ALA A 235 4.96 -4.37 -10.43
CA ALA A 235 6.12 -4.59 -11.26
C ALA A 235 6.36 -6.09 -11.38
N VAL A 236 6.55 -6.58 -12.62
CA VAL A 236 6.85 -7.99 -12.88
C VAL A 236 8.24 -8.08 -13.49
N MET A 237 9.19 -8.68 -12.79
CA MET A 237 10.54 -8.92 -13.31
C MET A 237 10.62 -10.32 -13.89
N VAL A 238 10.89 -10.43 -15.19
CA VAL A 238 11.07 -11.70 -15.90
C VAL A 238 12.54 -11.84 -16.28
N ILE A 239 13.22 -12.85 -15.74
CA ILE A 239 14.60 -13.18 -16.12
C ILE A 239 14.55 -14.19 -17.26
N VAL A 240 14.93 -13.75 -18.46
CA VAL A 240 14.91 -14.57 -19.68
C VAL A 240 16.27 -15.25 -19.85
N PRO A 241 16.33 -16.61 -19.86
CA PRO A 241 17.57 -17.34 -20.11
C PRO A 241 18.25 -16.93 -21.43
N HIS A 242 19.58 -16.94 -21.47
CA HIS A 242 20.33 -16.51 -22.66
C HIS A 242 20.12 -17.39 -23.89
N ASP A 243 19.81 -18.66 -23.68
CA ASP A 243 19.54 -19.68 -24.69
C ASP A 243 18.04 -19.87 -24.95
N GLN A 244 17.19 -19.01 -24.40
CA GLN A 244 15.75 -19.07 -24.62
C GLN A 244 15.43 -18.80 -26.11
N PRO A 245 14.78 -19.72 -26.82
CA PRO A 245 14.44 -19.51 -28.23
C PRO A 245 13.32 -18.47 -28.38
N LYS A 246 13.31 -17.83 -29.55
CA LYS A 246 12.28 -16.87 -29.95
C LYS A 246 10.90 -17.52 -29.98
N GLY A 247 9.88 -16.76 -29.61
CA GLY A 247 8.50 -17.25 -29.57
C GLY A 247 7.67 -16.61 -28.48
N ILE A 248 6.39 -17.00 -28.43
CA ILE A 248 5.43 -16.53 -27.44
C ILE A 248 5.45 -17.48 -26.25
N TYR A 249 5.48 -16.95 -25.03
CA TYR A 249 5.43 -17.71 -23.79
C TYR A 249 4.24 -17.25 -22.95
N VAL A 250 3.52 -18.21 -22.37
CA VAL A 250 2.28 -17.97 -21.63
C VAL A 250 2.32 -18.71 -20.30
N GLY A 251 1.91 -18.05 -19.22
CA GLY A 251 1.70 -18.70 -17.93
C GLY A 251 0.54 -18.05 -17.16
N PRO A 252 -0.21 -18.84 -16.36
CA PRO A 252 -1.27 -18.31 -15.52
C PRO A 252 -0.69 -17.50 -14.35
N VAL A 253 -1.31 -16.37 -14.05
CA VAL A 253 -1.03 -15.58 -12.85
C VAL A 253 -2.07 -15.94 -11.80
N TYR A 254 -1.63 -16.32 -10.61
CA TYR A 254 -2.48 -16.70 -9.49
C TYR A 254 -2.13 -15.90 -8.25
N CYS A 255 -3.01 -15.99 -7.27
CA CYS A 255 -2.83 -15.42 -5.95
C CYS A 255 -3.05 -16.54 -4.93
N SER A 256 -2.17 -16.63 -3.92
CA SER A 256 -2.22 -17.71 -2.92
C SER A 256 -3.51 -17.70 -2.08
N THR A 257 -4.22 -16.57 -2.01
CA THR A 257 -5.46 -16.42 -1.24
C THR A 257 -6.71 -16.80 -2.04
N GLN A 258 -6.60 -17.11 -3.34
CA GLN A 258 -7.74 -17.48 -4.17
C GLN A 258 -7.44 -18.63 -5.15
N PRO A 259 -8.41 -19.54 -5.39
CA PRO A 259 -8.20 -20.70 -6.25
C PRO A 259 -8.27 -20.37 -7.75
N LEU A 260 -8.86 -19.24 -8.13
CA LEU A 260 -9.00 -18.84 -9.53
C LEU A 260 -7.79 -18.01 -10.00
N PRO A 261 -7.29 -18.25 -11.23
CA PRO A 261 -6.25 -17.42 -11.81
C PRO A 261 -6.75 -15.99 -11.99
N LEU A 262 -5.88 -15.03 -11.70
CA LEU A 262 -6.10 -13.60 -11.95
C LEU A 262 -6.05 -13.28 -13.45
N GLY A 263 -5.34 -14.09 -14.24
CA GLY A 263 -5.21 -13.90 -15.68
C GLY A 263 -4.05 -14.71 -16.24
N GLN A 264 -3.49 -14.24 -17.35
CA GLN A 264 -2.33 -14.85 -17.99
C GLN A 264 -1.26 -13.80 -18.25
N LEU A 265 -0.01 -14.15 -17.96
CA LEU A 265 1.16 -13.39 -18.40
C LEU A 265 1.60 -13.93 -19.76
N VAL A 266 1.53 -13.09 -20.78
CA VAL A 266 1.92 -13.38 -22.16
C VAL A 266 3.09 -12.49 -22.52
N ILE A 267 4.21 -13.12 -22.91
CA ILE A 267 5.40 -12.42 -23.39
C ILE A 267 5.83 -13.00 -24.75
N GLU A 268 6.54 -12.20 -25.52
CA GLU A 268 7.12 -12.58 -26.81
C GLU A 268 8.62 -12.29 -26.79
N ILE A 269 9.43 -13.26 -27.18
CA ILE A 269 10.88 -13.16 -27.32
C ILE A 269 11.21 -13.04 -28.81
N GLU A 270 11.91 -11.96 -29.16
CA GLU A 270 12.24 -11.56 -30.54
C GLU A 270 13.64 -11.94 -31.00
#